data_AF-A0A9X1DDC2-F1
#
_entry.id   AF-A0A9X1DDC2-F1
#
_cell.length_a   1.000
_cell.length_b   1.000
_cell.length_c   1.000
_cell.angle_alpha   90.00
_cell.angle_beta   90.00
_cell.angle_gamma   90.00
#
_symmetry.space_group_name_H-M   'P 1'
#
loop_
_entity.id
_entity.type
_entity.pdbx_description
1 polymer ?
#
loop_
_entity_poly.entity_id
_entity_poly.type
_entity_poly.pdbx_seq_one_letter_code
_entity_poly.pdbx_strand_id
1 'polypeptide(L)'
;MRYTSAEEVNLALVRGLFDKVLNPMDSSAVDRFIAPDYIQHNPNVETGREPLKAFLDFIRKESPEAVHDVKRMFADADHVIVHYHVRRWSGDQGFAVIDIFRIENGLIAEHWDVSQDVPVGGPNVNGMF
;
A
#
# COMPACT_ATOMS: atom_id res chain seq x y z
N MET A 1 -14.02 2.50 -18.05
CA MET A 1 -12.85 1.80 -18.64
C MET A 1 -13.02 0.31 -18.37
N ARG A 2 -12.65 -0.57 -19.30
CA ARG A 2 -12.58 -2.01 -19.02
C ARG A 2 -11.11 -2.38 -18.98
N TYR A 3 -10.67 -2.99 -17.88
CA TYR A 3 -9.32 -3.50 -17.75
C TYR A 3 -9.16 -4.77 -18.61
N THR A 4 -7.94 -5.02 -19.05
CA THR A 4 -7.53 -6.31 -19.59
C THR A 4 -7.49 -7.36 -18.48
N SER A 5 -7.53 -8.65 -18.84
CA SER A 5 -7.40 -9.72 -17.84
C SER A 5 -6.07 -9.65 -17.06
N ALA A 6 -5.00 -9.16 -17.68
CA ALA A 6 -3.72 -8.98 -17.01
C ALA A 6 -3.80 -7.87 -15.94
N GLU A 7 -4.40 -6.74 -16.27
CA GLU A 7 -4.63 -5.64 -15.33
C GLU A 7 -5.57 -6.04 -14.19
N GLU A 8 -6.60 -6.85 -14.45
CA GLU A 8 -7.47 -7.41 -13.41
C GLU A 8 -6.69 -8.32 -12.43
N VAL A 9 -5.78 -9.14 -12.95
CA VAL A 9 -4.88 -9.97 -12.12
C VAL A 9 -3.93 -9.10 -11.30
N ASN A 10 -3.36 -8.04 -11.88
CA ASN A 10 -2.48 -7.12 -11.17
C ASN A 10 -3.23 -6.36 -10.06
N LEU A 11 -4.46 -5.89 -10.33
CA LEU A 11 -5.33 -5.27 -9.33
C LEU A 11 -5.63 -6.24 -8.19
N ALA A 12 -5.93 -7.50 -8.50
CA ALA A 12 -6.21 -8.52 -7.50
C ALA A 12 -4.97 -8.85 -6.65
N LEU A 13 -3.78 -8.89 -7.25
CA LEU A 13 -2.52 -9.09 -6.54
C LEU A 13 -2.29 -7.98 -5.50
N VAL A 14 -2.38 -6.72 -5.92
CA VAL A 14 -2.18 -5.57 -5.03
C VAL A 14 -3.29 -5.48 -3.99
N ARG A 15 -4.56 -5.73 -4.36
CA ARG A 15 -5.65 -5.83 -3.37
C ARG A 15 -5.33 -6.89 -2.31
N GLY A 16 -4.84 -8.04 -2.74
CA GLY A 16 -4.42 -9.12 -1.85
C GLY A 16 -3.28 -8.71 -0.91
N LEU A 17 -2.33 -7.88 -1.37
CA LEU A 17 -1.29 -7.31 -0.51
C LEU A 17 -1.92 -6.50 0.64
N PHE A 18 -2.86 -5.60 0.35
CA PHE A 18 -3.54 -4.82 1.40
C PHE A 18 -4.31 -5.72 2.37
N ASP A 19 -5.06 -6.70 1.85
CA ASP A 19 -5.96 -7.53 2.65
C ASP A 19 -5.24 -8.60 3.48
N LYS A 20 -4.08 -9.08 3.02
CA LYS A 20 -3.38 -10.23 3.60
C LYS A 20 -2.04 -9.88 4.22
N VAL A 21 -1.46 -8.72 3.91
CA VAL A 21 -0.16 -8.29 4.42
C VAL A 21 -0.30 -7.00 5.22
N LEU A 22 -0.77 -5.91 4.60
CA LEU A 22 -0.69 -4.57 5.22
C LEU A 22 -1.69 -4.38 6.36
N ASN A 23 -2.97 -4.70 6.15
CA ASN A 23 -4.00 -4.56 7.19
C ASN A 23 -3.83 -5.57 8.34
N PRO A 24 -3.54 -6.87 8.07
CA PRO A 24 -3.25 -7.81 9.15
C PRO A 24 -1.87 -7.62 9.79
N MET A 25 -0.99 -6.84 9.15
CA MET A 25 0.44 -6.71 9.47
C MET A 25 1.12 -8.09 9.59
N ASP A 26 0.86 -8.95 8.60
CA ASP A 26 1.34 -10.33 8.56
C ASP A 26 2.59 -10.46 7.69
N SER A 27 3.76 -10.41 8.33
CA SER A 27 5.06 -10.56 7.68
C SER A 27 5.25 -11.93 7.01
N SER A 28 4.57 -12.99 7.47
CA SER A 28 4.64 -14.33 6.88
C SER A 28 4.02 -14.41 5.49
N ALA A 29 3.14 -13.46 5.17
CA ALA A 29 2.44 -13.40 3.90
C ALA A 29 3.23 -12.70 2.79
N VAL A 30 4.27 -11.93 3.12
CA VAL A 30 5.02 -11.04 2.20
C VAL A 30 5.55 -11.78 0.97
N ASP A 31 6.12 -12.96 1.17
CA ASP A 31 6.80 -13.72 0.10
C ASP A 31 5.87 -14.16 -1.04
N ARG A 32 4.55 -14.14 -0.80
CA ARG A 32 3.51 -14.46 -1.80
C ARG A 32 3.19 -13.30 -2.75
N PHE A 33 3.55 -12.07 -2.38
CA PHE A 33 3.13 -10.85 -3.09
C PHE A 33 4.29 -10.04 -3.65
N ILE A 34 5.41 -9.96 -2.92
CA ILE A 34 6.54 -9.07 -3.21
C ILE A 34 7.65 -9.89 -3.87
N ALA A 35 8.35 -9.40 -4.89
CA ALA A 35 9.47 -10.10 -5.53
C ALA A 35 10.71 -10.19 -4.60
N PRO A 36 11.61 -11.19 -4.75
CA PRO A 36 12.82 -11.28 -3.92
C PRO A 36 13.77 -10.10 -4.10
N ASP A 37 13.84 -9.55 -5.31
CA ASP A 37 14.66 -8.43 -5.76
C ASP A 37 13.87 -7.10 -5.80
N TYR A 38 12.80 -7.02 -5.00
CA TYR A 38 11.94 -5.85 -4.92
C TYR A 38 12.70 -4.54 -4.63
N ILE A 39 12.36 -3.51 -5.39
CA ILE A 39 12.92 -2.16 -5.30
C ILE A 39 11.95 -1.22 -4.55
N GLN A 40 12.43 -0.60 -3.49
CA GLN A 40 11.70 0.38 -2.67
C GLN A 40 12.19 1.80 -2.93
N HIS A 41 11.26 2.72 -3.19
CA HIS A 41 11.55 4.15 -3.34
C HIS A 41 11.06 5.01 -2.17
N ASN A 42 10.25 4.47 -1.24
CA ASN A 42 9.89 5.19 -0.01
C ASN A 42 11.17 5.47 0.79
N PRO A 43 11.48 6.74 1.10
CA PRO A 43 12.73 7.12 1.76
C PRO A 43 12.84 6.64 3.21
N ASN A 44 11.77 6.13 3.81
CA ASN A 44 11.71 5.71 5.20
C ASN A 44 11.87 4.20 5.40
N VAL A 45 11.91 3.41 4.32
CA VAL A 45 12.00 1.95 4.40
C VAL A 45 13.10 1.45 3.47
N GLU A 46 14.00 0.60 3.99
CA GLU A 46 15.05 0.00 3.18
C GLU A 46 14.47 -0.98 2.14
N THR A 47 15.17 -1.16 1.02
CA THR A 47 14.72 -2.03 -0.07
C THR A 47 14.79 -3.52 0.29
N GLY A 48 13.87 -4.31 -0.28
CA GLY A 48 13.81 -5.76 -0.12
C GLY A 48 12.74 -6.26 0.85
N ARG A 49 12.53 -7.58 0.84
CA ARG A 49 11.47 -8.25 1.62
C ARG A 49 11.71 -8.23 3.13
N GLU A 50 12.96 -8.42 3.57
CA GLU A 50 13.27 -8.52 4.99
C GLU A 50 13.07 -7.20 5.75
N PRO A 51 13.49 -6.02 5.22
CA PRO A 51 13.12 -4.74 5.82
C PRO A 51 11.60 -4.53 5.91
N LEU A 52 10.84 -4.91 4.87
CA LEU A 52 9.38 -4.83 4.89
C LEU A 52 8.78 -5.74 5.98
N LYS A 53 9.24 -6.98 6.11
CA LYS A 53 8.79 -7.91 7.17
C LYS A 53 9.07 -7.32 8.56
N ALA A 54 10.28 -6.81 8.78
CA ALA A 54 10.66 -6.19 10.04
C ALA A 54 9.80 -4.95 10.35
N PHE A 55 9.49 -4.13 9.34
CA PHE A 55 8.61 -2.98 9.50
C PHE A 55 7.18 -3.38 9.89
N LEU A 56 6.61 -4.42 9.26
CA LEU A 56 5.29 -4.93 9.61
C LEU A 56 5.24 -5.45 11.05
N ASP A 57 6.26 -6.21 11.48
CA ASP A 57 6.34 -6.74 12.84
C ASP A 57 6.50 -5.62 13.90
N PHE A 58 7.15 -4.51 13.53
CA PHE A 58 7.26 -3.32 14.36
C PHE A 58 5.92 -2.58 14.47
N ILE A 59 5.29 -2.23 13.34
CA ILE A 59 4.01 -1.50 13.33
C ILE A 59 2.91 -2.31 14.01
N ARG A 60 2.91 -3.65 13.88
CA ARG A 60 1.95 -4.51 14.58
C ARG A 60 1.99 -4.37 16.10
N LYS A 61 3.15 -4.03 16.67
CA LYS A 61 3.30 -3.79 18.11
C LYS A 61 2.91 -2.36 18.49
N GLU A 62 3.33 -1.38 17.69
CA GLU A 62 3.14 0.04 17.99
C GLU A 62 1.75 0.57 17.64
N SER A 63 1.11 0.02 16.62
CA SER A 63 -0.16 0.48 16.07
C SER A 63 -1.02 -0.70 15.61
N PRO A 64 -1.44 -1.57 16.55
CA PRO A 64 -2.17 -2.80 16.23
C PRO A 64 -3.55 -2.56 15.60
N GLU A 65 -4.09 -1.35 15.77
CA GLU A 65 -5.37 -0.91 15.18
C GLU A 65 -5.18 -0.14 13.87
N ALA A 66 -3.97 -0.12 13.30
CA ALA A 66 -3.71 0.57 12.04
C ALA A 66 -4.58 0.02 10.90
N VAL A 67 -5.15 0.91 10.10
CA VAL A 67 -6.00 0.58 8.96
C VAL A 67 -5.53 1.32 7.72
N HIS A 68 -5.40 0.56 6.63
CA HIS A 68 -5.17 1.03 5.27
C HIS A 68 -6.51 0.92 4.50
N ASP A 69 -7.29 2.00 4.51
CA ASP A 69 -8.63 2.06 3.94
C ASP A 69 -8.56 2.51 2.46
N VAL A 70 -8.56 1.53 1.56
CA VAL A 70 -8.44 1.76 0.12
C VAL A 70 -9.68 2.43 -0.45
N LYS A 71 -9.50 3.62 -1.04
CA LYS A 71 -10.57 4.42 -1.63
C LYS A 71 -10.77 4.12 -3.11
N ARG A 72 -9.68 3.86 -3.83
CA ARG A 72 -9.69 3.52 -5.25
C ARG A 72 -8.36 2.92 -5.69
N MET A 73 -8.43 2.13 -6.76
CA MET A 73 -7.29 1.50 -7.42
C MET A 73 -7.43 1.65 -8.92
N PHE A 74 -6.29 1.84 -9.59
CA PHE A 74 -6.19 1.92 -11.04
C PHE A 74 -5.09 0.99 -11.52
N ALA A 75 -5.26 0.46 -12.72
CA ALA A 75 -4.20 -0.27 -13.40
C ALA A 75 -3.94 0.34 -14.77
N ASP A 76 -2.66 0.33 -15.15
CA ASP A 76 -2.18 0.68 -16.47
C ASP A 76 -1.03 -0.27 -16.80
N ALA A 77 -1.30 -1.22 -17.70
CA ALA A 77 -0.37 -2.29 -18.05
C ALA A 77 0.13 -3.07 -16.81
N ASP A 78 1.41 -2.98 -16.50
CA ASP A 78 2.08 -3.63 -15.38
C ASP A 78 2.11 -2.78 -14.10
N HIS A 79 1.50 -1.59 -14.10
CA HIS A 79 1.42 -0.72 -12.95
C HIS A 79 0.04 -0.75 -12.28
N VAL A 80 0.03 -0.68 -10.95
CA VAL A 80 -1.18 -0.48 -10.15
C VAL A 80 -0.98 0.71 -9.21
N ILE A 81 -1.91 1.65 -9.25
CA ILE A 81 -1.92 2.85 -8.41
C ILE A 81 -3.05 2.71 -7.37
N VAL A 82 -2.76 2.98 -6.11
CA VAL A 82 -3.72 2.88 -5.00
C VAL A 82 -3.81 4.20 -4.27
N HIS A 83 -5.01 4.75 -4.14
CA HIS A 83 -5.26 5.90 -3.27
C HIS A 83 -6.05 5.44 -2.05
N TYR A 84 -5.49 5.68 -0.86
CA TYR A 84 -6.01 5.12 0.39
C TYR A 84 -5.76 6.02 1.60
N HIS A 85 -6.57 5.80 2.63
CA HIS A 85 -6.50 6.51 3.90
C HIS A 85 -5.86 5.62 4.96
N VAL A 86 -4.69 6.03 5.45
CA VAL A 86 -4.02 5.36 6.58
C VAL A 86 -4.44 6.03 7.87
N ARG A 87 -4.92 5.25 8.84
CA ARG A 87 -5.11 5.69 10.24
C ARG A 87 -4.35 4.76 11.14
N ARG A 88 -3.50 5.29 12.02
CA ARG A 88 -2.60 4.48 12.87
C ARG A 88 -3.25 4.01 14.17
N TRP A 89 -4.23 4.77 14.67
CA TRP A 89 -4.98 4.46 15.89
C TRP A 89 -6.38 5.07 15.82
N SER A 90 -7.26 4.69 16.74
CA SER A 90 -8.60 5.27 16.85
C SER A 90 -8.56 6.79 17.07
N GLY A 91 -9.23 7.55 16.18
CA GLY A 91 -9.26 9.01 16.22
C GLY A 91 -8.10 9.71 15.50
N ASP A 92 -7.13 8.98 14.94
CA ASP A 92 -6.09 9.55 14.08
C ASP A 92 -6.72 10.15 12.82
N GLN A 93 -6.35 11.39 12.49
CA GLN A 93 -6.73 12.01 11.20
C GLN A 93 -6.03 11.29 10.05
N GLY A 94 -4.82 10.79 10.30
CA GLY A 94 -4.13 9.91 9.39
C GLY A 94 -3.56 10.59 8.14
N PHE A 95 -3.26 9.77 7.13
CA PHE A 95 -2.61 10.19 5.91
C PHE A 95 -3.43 9.82 4.67
N ALA A 96 -3.43 10.71 3.68
CA ALA A 96 -3.76 10.35 2.30
C ALA A 96 -2.50 9.86 1.62
N VAL A 97 -2.54 8.63 1.09
CA VAL A 97 -1.39 8.00 0.46
C VAL A 97 -1.75 7.56 -0.95
N ILE A 98 -0.84 7.82 -1.88
CA ILE A 98 -0.82 7.20 -3.20
C ILE A 98 0.38 6.28 -3.26
N ASP A 99 0.12 4.98 -3.40
CA ASP A 99 1.15 3.99 -3.76
C ASP A 99 1.07 3.72 -5.25
N ILE A 100 2.23 3.48 -5.86
CA ILE A 100 2.39 3.00 -7.23
C ILE A 100 3.21 1.72 -7.14
N PHE A 101 2.69 0.63 -7.68
CA PHE A 101 3.35 -0.66 -7.73
C PHE A 101 3.60 -1.06 -9.18
N ARG A 102 4.81 -1.56 -9.48
CA ARG A 102 5.09 -2.27 -10.73
C ARG A 102 5.09 -3.77 -10.48
N ILE A 103 4.43 -4.52 -11.35
CA ILE A 103 4.29 -5.96 -11.28
C ILE A 103 5.16 -6.61 -12.34
N GLU A 104 5.92 -7.63 -11.94
CA GLU A 104 6.74 -8.43 -12.84
C GLU A 104 6.66 -9.90 -12.42
N ASN A 105 6.49 -10.81 -13.40
CA ASN A 105 6.40 -12.25 -13.14
C ASN A 105 5.35 -12.64 -12.08
N GLY A 106 4.24 -11.88 -12.01
CA GLY A 106 3.14 -12.11 -11.08
C GLY A 106 3.41 -11.67 -9.63
N LEU A 107 4.49 -10.92 -9.38
CA LEU A 107 4.85 -10.37 -8.08
C LEU A 107 5.10 -8.86 -8.19
N ILE A 108 4.93 -8.15 -7.08
CA ILE A 108 5.25 -6.73 -6.97
C ILE A 108 6.77 -6.58 -6.92
N ALA A 109 7.34 -6.03 -7.99
CA ALA A 109 8.78 -5.90 -8.17
C ALA A 109 9.30 -4.53 -7.76
N GLU A 110 8.45 -3.51 -7.72
CA GLU A 110 8.88 -2.14 -7.41
C GLU A 110 7.73 -1.31 -6.85
N HIS A 111 8.07 -0.32 -6.02
CA HIS A 111 7.10 0.51 -5.33
C HIS A 111 7.59 1.93 -5.09
N TRP A 112 6.67 2.88 -5.29
CA TRP A 112 6.79 4.28 -4.92
C TRP A 112 5.59 4.69 -4.10
N ASP A 113 5.78 5.66 -3.20
CA ASP A 113 4.66 6.34 -2.57
C ASP A 113 4.86 7.84 -2.45
N VAL A 114 3.74 8.52 -2.27
CA VAL A 114 3.67 9.84 -1.66
C VAL A 114 2.60 9.82 -0.59
N SER A 115 2.90 10.42 0.56
CA SER A 115 1.98 10.55 1.67
C SER A 115 1.83 12.01 2.07
N GLN A 116 0.61 12.35 2.48
CA GLN A 116 0.28 13.68 2.99
C GLN A 116 -0.61 13.53 4.22
N ASP A 117 -0.31 14.28 5.28
CA ASP A 117 -1.20 14.41 6.44
C ASP A 117 -2.58 14.91 6.00
N VAL A 118 -3.65 14.26 6.48
CA VAL A 118 -5.02 14.77 6.27
C VAL A 118 -5.17 16.08 7.06
N PRO A 119 -5.40 17.22 6.39
CA PRO A 119 -5.43 18.51 7.06
C PRO A 119 -6.67 18.63 7.97
N VAL A 120 -6.47 19.22 9.15
CA VAL A 120 -7.58 19.60 10.03
C VAL A 120 -8.10 20.97 9.61
N GLY A 121 -9.27 20.98 8.98
CA GLY A 121 -9.89 22.19 8.43
C GLY A 121 -9.29 22.60 7.08
N GLY A 122 -9.56 23.84 6.67
CA GLY A 122 -9.14 24.38 5.38
C GLY A 122 -10.31 24.80 4.50
N PRO A 123 -10.01 25.43 3.35
CA PRO A 123 -11.05 26.01 2.50
C PRO A 123 -11.84 24.99 1.68
N ASN A 124 -11.33 23.75 1.53
CA ASN A 124 -11.94 22.72 0.70
C ASN A 124 -12.88 21.83 1.52
N VAL A 125 -14.17 21.82 1.16
CA VAL A 125 -15.23 21.04 1.82
C VAL A 125 -15.33 19.59 1.35
N ASN A 126 -14.64 19.22 0.26
CA ASN A 126 -14.75 17.89 -0.35
C ASN A 126 -13.88 16.83 0.33
N GLY A 127 -12.86 17.27 1.10
CA GLY A 127 -11.87 16.38 1.70
C GLY A 127 -10.80 15.90 0.71
N MET A 128 -9.92 15.00 1.19
CA MET A 128 -8.77 14.46 0.43
C MET A 128 -9.12 13.23 -0.43
N PHE A 129 -10.26 12.58 -0.16
CA PHE A 129 -10.62 11.28 -0.73
C PHE A 129 -11.88 11.35 -1.58
#